data_AF-X1LUE2-F1
#
_entry.id   AF-X1LUE2-F1
#
_cell.length_a   1.000
_cell.length_b   1.000
_cell.length_c   1.000
_cell.angle_alpha   90.00
_cell.angle_beta   90.00
_cell.angle_gamma   90.00
#
_symmetry.space_group_name_H-M   'P 1'
#
loop_
_entity.id
_entity.type
_entity.pdbx_description
1 polymer ?
#
loop_
_entity_poly.entity_id
_entity_poly.type
_entity_poly.pdbx_seq_one_letter_code
_entity_poly.pdbx_strand_id
1 'polypeptide(L)'
;MNYASYGFVAVGSQYRGNDGGEGREEFGGADVNDVLNLIPLLKSLPNVDADKIGMVGYSRGGMMTYLALKEQTLRGTDDIKAACTVGGVADLFMSAEERPEMVTGVYIPLIGGTPSQLPQEYEARSATYWADKINVPLLIQHGEADWRVSVEQARKLAQELERYGKDYKLITYPGDDHSLSGHNKGLYEILSWLSENLDISINLESVAFETPNSTESIEEGEIAGGYYIHEEKGYKIAVPPQKWVANFSAPPLDVIFQFSQGSAFGWMGVGAYSSASYTESFFDNINDWWVSAMSTKGGWTDIKIVDERDLTIAGHNAKVVAFEYTSGNKRYVEMTYHIWKPKGIYNLHRVRMNCDKDKFDEFLDVYEVFVNSFSFLP
;
A
#
# COMPACT_ATOMS: atom_id res chain seq x y z
N MET A 1 1.68 4.57 -8.74
CA MET A 1 0.75 5.62 -8.31
C MET A 1 0.40 6.46 -9.53
N ASN A 2 -0.81 7.01 -9.59
CA ASN A 2 -1.29 7.76 -10.74
C ASN A 2 -1.37 9.25 -10.41
N TYR A 3 -0.24 9.97 -10.44
CA TYR A 3 -0.25 11.42 -10.19
C TYR A 3 -1.06 12.19 -11.26
N ALA A 4 -1.17 11.66 -12.47
CA ALA A 4 -1.94 12.27 -13.55
C ALA A 4 -3.46 12.31 -13.29
N SER A 5 -4.04 11.36 -12.55
CA SER A 5 -5.45 11.45 -12.13
C SER A 5 -5.72 12.56 -11.12
N TYR A 6 -4.68 13.12 -10.49
CA TYR A 6 -4.76 14.25 -9.57
C TYR A 6 -4.31 15.58 -10.20
N GLY A 7 -4.20 15.63 -11.53
CA GLY A 7 -3.90 16.86 -12.29
C GLY A 7 -2.42 17.16 -12.52
N PHE A 8 -1.50 16.29 -12.09
CA PHE A 8 -0.07 16.50 -12.30
C PHE A 8 0.41 16.04 -13.68
N VAL A 9 1.31 16.83 -14.29
CA VAL A 9 2.24 16.31 -15.31
C VAL A 9 3.38 15.60 -14.57
N ALA A 10 3.41 14.27 -14.66
CA ALA A 10 4.46 13.46 -14.05
C ALA A 10 5.51 13.04 -15.09
N VAL A 11 6.79 13.26 -14.77
CA VAL A 11 7.93 12.81 -15.57
C VAL A 11 8.91 12.04 -14.69
N GLY A 12 9.65 11.11 -15.30
CA GLY A 12 10.73 10.39 -14.67
C GLY A 12 11.76 10.01 -15.73
N SER A 13 13.02 9.86 -15.31
CA SER A 13 14.13 9.46 -16.18
C SER A 13 14.64 8.09 -15.78
N GLN A 14 15.08 7.29 -16.76
CA GLN A 14 16.02 6.21 -16.51
C GLN A 14 17.40 6.83 -16.33
N TYR A 15 18.13 6.47 -15.27
CA TYR A 15 19.50 6.96 -15.10
C TYR A 15 20.41 6.43 -16.22
N ARG A 16 21.40 7.24 -16.61
CA ARG A 16 22.48 6.88 -17.54
C ARG A 16 22.95 5.42 -17.43
N GLY A 17 23.23 4.78 -18.57
CA GLY A 17 23.67 3.39 -18.65
C GLY A 17 22.57 2.33 -18.42
N ASN A 18 21.35 2.71 -18.05
CA ASN A 18 20.23 1.77 -17.90
C ASN A 18 19.31 1.75 -19.13
N ASP A 19 18.58 0.64 -19.31
CA ASP A 19 17.53 0.48 -20.33
C ASP A 19 17.98 0.78 -21.78
N GLY A 20 19.25 0.52 -22.08
CA GLY A 20 19.88 0.80 -23.37
C GLY A 20 20.39 2.24 -23.54
N GLY A 21 20.27 3.09 -22.53
CA GLY A 21 20.81 4.45 -22.50
C GLY A 21 22.35 4.50 -22.41
N GLU A 22 22.92 5.59 -22.92
CA GLU A 22 24.36 5.84 -22.88
C GLU A 22 24.84 6.30 -21.49
N GLY A 23 26.16 6.33 -21.30
CA GLY A 23 26.81 6.75 -20.05
C GLY A 23 27.07 5.62 -19.06
N ARG A 24 27.51 5.98 -17.85
CA ARG A 24 27.79 5.05 -16.74
C ARG A 24 27.01 5.49 -15.52
N GLU A 25 26.30 4.56 -14.90
CA GLU A 25 25.64 4.79 -13.61
C GLU A 25 26.65 4.87 -12.46
N GLU A 26 26.45 5.83 -11.56
CA GLU A 26 27.37 6.18 -10.46
C GLU A 26 26.70 6.15 -9.07
N PHE A 27 25.50 5.56 -8.99
CA PHE A 27 24.67 5.45 -7.78
C PHE A 27 24.55 6.79 -7.02
N GLY A 28 24.08 7.84 -7.69
CA GLY A 28 23.96 9.19 -7.13
C GLY A 28 25.18 10.09 -7.34
N GLY A 29 26.09 9.70 -8.23
CA GLY A 29 27.08 10.62 -8.80
C GLY A 29 26.44 11.49 -9.89
N ALA A 30 27.01 11.46 -11.09
CA ALA A 30 26.55 12.26 -12.21
C ALA A 30 25.10 11.96 -12.66
N ASP A 31 24.52 10.81 -12.25
CA ASP A 31 23.11 10.43 -12.42
C ASP A 31 22.13 11.55 -12.00
N VAL A 32 22.49 12.40 -11.02
CA VAL A 32 21.62 13.50 -10.55
C VAL A 32 21.28 14.48 -11.68
N ASN A 33 22.18 14.64 -12.64
CA ASN A 33 21.94 15.50 -13.81
C ASN A 33 20.87 14.94 -14.73
N ASP A 34 20.67 13.62 -14.77
CA ASP A 34 19.63 12.98 -15.60
C ASP A 34 18.22 13.28 -15.04
N VAL A 35 18.15 13.57 -13.73
CA VAL A 35 16.94 14.03 -13.05
C VAL A 35 16.78 15.55 -13.19
N LEU A 36 17.84 16.33 -12.96
CA LEU A 36 17.79 17.80 -13.09
C LEU A 36 17.48 18.25 -14.53
N ASN A 37 17.90 17.49 -15.55
CA ASN A 37 17.55 17.76 -16.95
C ASN A 37 16.06 17.55 -17.27
N LEU A 38 15.27 16.94 -16.38
CA LEU A 38 13.80 16.90 -16.52
C LEU A 38 13.16 18.27 -16.27
N ILE A 39 13.81 19.17 -15.52
CA ILE A 39 13.29 20.52 -15.20
C ILE A 39 13.12 21.37 -16.47
N PRO A 40 14.16 21.58 -17.32
CA PRO A 40 13.98 22.34 -18.57
C PRO A 40 13.02 21.64 -19.55
N LEU A 41 12.92 20.30 -19.52
CA LEU A 41 11.91 19.57 -20.28
C LEU A 41 10.50 19.93 -19.79
N LEU A 42 10.22 19.83 -18.48
CA LEU A 42 8.94 20.22 -17.87
C LEU A 42 8.56 21.66 -18.23
N LYS A 43 9.48 22.61 -18.05
CA LYS A 43 9.28 24.03 -18.39
C LYS A 43 9.02 24.31 -19.88
N SER A 44 9.27 23.35 -20.77
CA SER A 44 8.96 23.46 -22.20
C SER A 44 7.57 22.94 -22.59
N LEU A 45 6.85 22.25 -21.68
CA LEU A 45 5.55 21.65 -21.97
C LEU A 45 4.42 22.68 -21.81
N PRO A 46 3.43 22.72 -22.73
CA PRO A 46 2.42 23.78 -22.77
C PRO A 46 1.39 23.76 -21.62
N ASN A 47 1.40 22.71 -20.79
CA ASN A 47 0.44 22.51 -19.69
C ASN A 47 1.17 22.30 -18.34
N VAL A 48 2.40 22.80 -18.19
CA VAL A 48 3.17 22.76 -16.95
C VAL A 48 3.30 24.18 -16.40
N ASP A 49 2.90 24.36 -15.14
CA ASP A 49 3.26 25.57 -14.39
C ASP A 49 4.73 25.44 -13.93
N ALA A 50 5.58 26.25 -14.54
CA ALA A 50 7.02 26.24 -14.32
C ALA A 50 7.44 26.67 -12.91
N ASP A 51 6.55 27.33 -12.18
CA ASP A 51 6.77 27.82 -10.82
C ASP A 51 6.22 26.87 -9.74
N LYS A 52 5.60 25.75 -10.14
CA LYS A 52 4.96 24.76 -9.25
C LYS A 52 5.49 23.33 -9.43
N ILE A 53 6.82 23.17 -9.52
CA ILE A 53 7.46 21.87 -9.68
C ILE A 53 7.68 21.22 -8.30
N GLY A 54 7.00 20.11 -8.04
CA GLY A 54 7.24 19.22 -6.89
C GLY A 54 8.13 18.03 -7.26
N MET A 55 8.82 17.45 -6.28
CA MET A 55 9.67 16.27 -6.47
C MET A 55 9.27 15.12 -5.53
N VAL A 56 9.21 13.89 -6.03
CA VAL A 56 8.88 12.70 -5.22
C VAL A 56 9.89 11.58 -5.46
N GLY A 57 10.47 11.03 -4.39
CA GLY A 57 11.51 10.00 -4.45
C GLY A 57 11.28 8.82 -3.50
N TYR A 58 11.27 7.61 -4.04
CA TYR A 58 11.15 6.36 -3.27
C TYR A 58 12.49 5.63 -3.18
N SER A 59 12.87 5.10 -2.02
CA SER A 59 14.09 4.29 -1.87
C SER A 59 15.36 5.06 -2.30
N ARG A 60 16.17 4.52 -3.22
CA ARG A 60 17.24 5.26 -3.92
C ARG A 60 16.74 6.56 -4.56
N GLY A 61 15.51 6.60 -5.07
CA GLY A 61 14.88 7.82 -5.56
C GLY A 61 14.82 8.93 -4.50
N GLY A 62 14.67 8.60 -3.21
CA GLY A 62 14.76 9.56 -2.11
C GLY A 62 16.17 10.17 -1.98
N MET A 63 17.22 9.35 -2.10
CA MET A 63 18.61 9.83 -2.18
C MET A 63 18.81 10.77 -3.38
N MET A 64 18.25 10.44 -4.54
CA MET A 64 18.29 11.28 -5.74
C MET A 64 17.52 12.60 -5.54
N THR A 65 16.41 12.58 -4.81
CA THR A 65 15.69 13.79 -4.39
C THR A 65 16.59 14.67 -3.52
N TYR A 66 17.19 14.14 -2.44
CA TYR A 66 18.10 14.92 -1.59
C TYR A 66 19.27 15.52 -2.38
N LEU A 67 19.87 14.73 -3.30
CA LEU A 67 20.95 15.18 -4.17
C LEU A 67 20.52 16.30 -5.12
N ALA A 68 19.32 16.22 -5.71
CA ALA A 68 18.79 17.26 -6.58
C ALA A 68 18.53 18.57 -5.82
N LEU A 69 18.04 18.51 -4.57
CA LEU A 69 17.84 19.68 -3.71
C LEU A 69 19.16 20.33 -3.29
N LYS A 70 20.18 19.52 -2.99
CA LYS A 70 21.55 19.98 -2.76
C LYS A 70 22.10 20.71 -3.99
N GLU A 71 21.98 20.11 -5.17
CA GLU A 71 22.43 20.71 -6.43
C GLU A 71 21.69 22.00 -6.75
N GLN A 72 20.37 22.07 -6.54
CA GLN A 72 19.58 23.30 -6.67
C GLN A 72 20.17 24.43 -5.79
N THR A 73 20.40 24.15 -4.50
CA THR A 73 21.04 25.09 -3.57
C THR A 73 22.44 25.51 -4.03
N LEU A 74 23.29 24.57 -4.45
CA LEU A 74 24.67 24.85 -4.85
C LEU A 74 24.75 25.64 -6.17
N ARG A 75 23.79 25.44 -7.08
CA ARG A 75 23.66 26.16 -8.36
C ARG A 75 22.93 27.50 -8.21
N GLY A 76 22.28 27.76 -7.07
CA GLY A 76 21.48 28.95 -6.84
C GLY A 76 20.21 29.01 -7.69
N THR A 77 19.64 27.85 -8.06
CA THR A 77 18.34 27.79 -8.73
C THR A 77 17.22 27.60 -7.71
N ASP A 78 15.98 27.78 -8.16
CA ASP A 78 14.76 27.70 -7.35
C ASP A 78 13.63 27.15 -8.24
N ASP A 79 13.84 25.93 -8.73
CA ASP A 79 12.94 25.27 -9.68
C ASP A 79 11.98 24.33 -8.95
N ILE A 80 12.53 23.43 -8.12
CA ILE A 80 11.79 22.53 -7.25
C ILE A 80 11.33 23.33 -6.02
N LYS A 81 10.03 23.34 -5.74
CA LYS A 81 9.42 24.12 -4.64
C LYS A 81 9.11 23.30 -3.40
N ALA A 82 8.84 22.01 -3.56
CA ALA A 82 8.53 21.09 -2.48
C ALA A 82 9.02 19.68 -2.82
N ALA A 83 9.38 18.90 -1.83
CA ALA A 83 9.86 17.53 -2.02
C ALA A 83 9.21 16.54 -1.04
N CYS A 84 8.99 15.31 -1.51
CA CYS A 84 8.51 14.20 -0.71
C CYS A 84 9.40 12.97 -0.90
N THR A 85 9.68 12.26 0.18
CA THR A 85 10.46 11.01 0.14
C THR A 85 9.77 9.89 0.92
N VAL A 86 9.92 8.66 0.43
CA VAL A 86 9.37 7.44 1.06
C VAL A 86 10.43 6.36 1.11
N GLY A 87 10.74 5.83 2.30
CA GLY A 87 11.78 4.80 2.49
C GLY A 87 13.17 5.27 2.01
N GLY A 88 13.41 6.58 2.07
CA GLY A 88 14.50 7.25 1.35
C GLY A 88 15.88 7.00 1.96
N VAL A 89 16.83 6.55 1.14
CA VAL A 89 18.23 6.39 1.58
C VAL A 89 18.84 7.77 1.88
N ALA A 90 19.11 8.03 3.16
CA ALA A 90 19.64 9.33 3.62
C ALA A 90 21.11 9.27 4.03
N ASP A 91 21.65 8.07 4.30
CA ASP A 91 23.04 7.90 4.74
C ASP A 91 23.63 6.59 4.18
N LEU A 92 24.63 6.69 3.31
CA LEU A 92 25.29 5.52 2.71
C LEU A 92 26.31 4.84 3.63
N PHE A 93 26.77 5.49 4.70
CA PHE A 93 27.56 4.79 5.72
C PHE A 93 26.65 3.86 6.51
N MET A 94 25.51 4.38 6.99
CA MET A 94 24.49 3.55 7.64
C MET A 94 24.00 2.43 6.71
N SER A 95 23.70 2.74 5.44
CA SER A 95 23.26 1.71 4.47
C SER A 95 24.32 0.63 4.23
N ALA A 96 25.62 0.97 4.26
CA ALA A 96 26.71 0.01 4.11
C ALA A 96 26.91 -0.89 5.35
N GLU A 97 26.63 -0.37 6.55
CA GLU A 97 26.65 -1.13 7.81
C GLU A 97 25.41 -2.02 7.96
N GLU A 98 24.23 -1.48 7.66
CA GLU A 98 22.94 -2.18 7.68
C GLU A 98 22.89 -3.31 6.64
N ARG A 99 23.50 -3.10 5.46
CA ARG A 99 23.43 -4.01 4.31
C ARG A 99 24.78 -4.21 3.62
N PRO A 100 25.71 -4.97 4.23
CA PRO A 100 27.06 -5.19 3.69
C PRO A 100 27.09 -5.79 2.27
N GLU A 101 26.04 -6.52 1.86
CA GLU A 101 25.92 -7.07 0.51
C GLU A 101 25.74 -5.98 -0.57
N MET A 102 25.19 -4.82 -0.21
CA MET A 102 25.12 -3.65 -1.11
C MET A 102 26.51 -3.09 -1.41
N VAL A 103 27.45 -3.19 -0.46
CA VAL A 103 28.82 -2.69 -0.66
C VAL A 103 29.52 -3.43 -1.79
N THR A 104 29.45 -4.77 -1.79
CA THR A 104 30.07 -5.61 -2.82
C THR A 104 29.25 -5.69 -4.10
N GLY A 105 27.91 -5.73 -3.99
CA GLY A 105 27.01 -5.90 -5.13
C GLY A 105 26.69 -4.63 -5.92
N VAL A 106 26.77 -3.45 -5.29
CA VAL A 106 26.30 -2.18 -5.87
C VAL A 106 27.32 -1.05 -5.72
N TYR A 107 27.81 -0.80 -4.50
CA TYR A 107 28.63 0.40 -4.25
C TYR A 107 30.04 0.30 -4.84
N ILE A 108 30.75 -0.82 -4.68
CA ILE A 108 32.07 -1.00 -5.32
C ILE A 108 31.97 -0.92 -6.86
N PRO A 109 31.02 -1.59 -7.54
CA PRO A 109 30.87 -1.46 -9.00
C PRO A 109 30.52 -0.04 -9.49
N LEU A 110 29.63 0.67 -8.81
CA LEU A 110 29.07 1.94 -9.30
C LEU A 110 29.79 3.18 -8.76
N ILE A 111 30.10 3.21 -7.45
CA ILE A 111 30.81 4.31 -6.78
C ILE A 111 32.33 4.13 -6.88
N GLY A 112 32.82 2.88 -6.95
CA GLY A 112 34.24 2.56 -7.19
C GLY A 112 35.05 2.13 -5.96
N GLY A 113 34.45 2.04 -4.77
CA GLY A 113 35.13 1.64 -3.54
C GLY A 113 34.21 1.52 -2.32
N THR A 114 34.76 1.09 -1.19
CA THR A 114 34.06 1.00 0.12
C THR A 114 33.94 2.37 0.81
N PRO A 115 33.09 2.54 1.85
CA PRO A 115 33.03 3.78 2.62
C PRO A 115 34.37 4.16 3.26
N SER A 116 35.18 3.16 3.62
CA SER A 116 36.52 3.34 4.18
C SER A 116 37.60 3.70 3.15
N GLN A 117 37.37 3.42 1.85
CA GLN A 117 38.29 3.75 0.76
C GLN A 117 38.01 5.12 0.16
N LEU A 118 36.72 5.47 0.01
CA LEU A 118 36.26 6.70 -0.65
C LEU A 118 35.26 7.48 0.23
N PRO A 119 35.61 7.86 1.47
CA PRO A 119 34.65 8.48 2.40
C PRO A 119 33.98 9.73 1.83
N GLN A 120 34.69 10.55 1.04
CA GLN A 120 34.11 11.74 0.42
C GLN A 120 32.96 11.42 -0.57
N GLU A 121 33.04 10.28 -1.28
CA GLU A 121 31.98 9.87 -2.22
C GLU A 121 30.71 9.41 -1.50
N TYR A 122 30.86 8.84 -0.31
CA TYR A 122 29.75 8.42 0.55
C TYR A 122 29.13 9.62 1.29
N GLU A 123 29.94 10.54 1.81
CA GLU A 123 29.47 11.83 2.34
C GLU A 123 28.72 12.63 1.27
N ALA A 124 29.25 12.70 0.05
CA ALA A 124 28.62 13.42 -1.07
C ALA A 124 27.20 12.95 -1.38
N ARG A 125 26.91 11.66 -1.14
CA ARG A 125 25.60 10.99 -1.35
C ARG A 125 24.73 10.87 -0.09
N SER A 126 25.24 11.26 1.09
CA SER A 126 24.56 11.13 2.38
C SER A 126 24.00 12.46 2.87
N ALA A 127 22.69 12.66 2.72
CA ALA A 127 21.97 13.89 3.08
C ALA A 127 22.19 14.34 4.53
N THR A 128 22.42 13.39 5.43
CA THR A 128 22.77 13.61 6.84
C THR A 128 24.03 14.47 7.06
N TYR A 129 24.93 14.57 6.07
CA TYR A 129 26.16 15.37 6.16
C TYR A 129 26.01 16.80 5.61
N TRP A 130 24.90 17.11 4.93
CA TRP A 130 24.68 18.39 4.24
C TRP A 130 23.20 18.81 4.26
N ALA A 131 22.47 18.47 5.32
CA ALA A 131 21.08 18.87 5.54
C ALA A 131 20.90 20.41 5.47
N ASP A 132 21.96 21.18 5.73
CA ASP A 132 22.00 22.64 5.56
C ASP A 132 21.75 23.10 4.10
N LYS A 133 21.92 22.21 3.11
CA LYS A 133 21.66 22.44 1.68
C LYS A 133 20.25 22.06 1.20
N ILE A 134 19.42 21.49 2.07
CA ILE A 134 18.01 21.25 1.79
C ILE A 134 17.25 22.52 2.19
N ASN A 135 16.78 23.28 1.19
CA ASN A 135 16.20 24.63 1.36
C ASN A 135 14.76 24.73 0.85
N VAL A 136 14.07 23.60 0.71
CA VAL A 136 12.65 23.54 0.34
C VAL A 136 11.90 22.69 1.37
N PRO A 137 10.59 22.90 1.57
CA PRO A 137 9.76 22.04 2.41
C PRO A 137 9.88 20.55 2.01
N LEU A 138 10.39 19.74 2.93
CA LEU A 138 10.65 18.31 2.72
C LEU A 138 9.77 17.41 3.60
N LEU A 139 8.91 16.61 2.96
CA LEU A 139 8.24 15.48 3.59
C LEU A 139 9.13 14.24 3.55
N ILE A 140 9.30 13.60 4.71
CA ILE A 140 9.98 12.32 4.89
C ILE A 140 8.98 11.33 5.48
N GLN A 141 8.74 10.22 4.77
CA GLN A 141 7.87 9.13 5.20
C GLN A 141 8.65 7.81 5.27
N HIS A 142 8.47 7.02 6.32
CA HIS A 142 9.25 5.78 6.50
C HIS A 142 8.52 4.70 7.30
N GLY A 143 8.59 3.45 6.83
CA GLY A 143 8.02 2.29 7.55
C GLY A 143 8.97 1.83 8.66
N GLU A 144 8.48 1.58 9.86
CA GLU A 144 9.35 1.17 10.98
C GLU A 144 9.80 -0.31 10.89
N ALA A 145 9.16 -1.11 10.02
CA ALA A 145 9.59 -2.47 9.67
C ALA A 145 10.37 -2.53 8.34
N ASP A 146 10.87 -1.39 7.85
CA ASP A 146 11.72 -1.31 6.65
C ASP A 146 13.09 -1.99 6.90
N TRP A 147 13.25 -3.21 6.39
CA TRP A 147 14.49 -3.97 6.42
C TRP A 147 15.50 -3.57 5.34
N ARG A 148 15.12 -2.73 4.37
CA ARG A 148 15.96 -2.35 3.22
C ARG A 148 16.72 -1.06 3.44
N VAL A 149 16.12 -0.13 4.18
CA VAL A 149 16.66 1.17 4.59
C VAL A 149 16.13 1.45 5.98
N SER A 150 16.98 1.48 7.01
CA SER A 150 16.48 1.69 8.37
C SER A 150 15.77 3.03 8.54
N VAL A 151 14.65 3.04 9.28
CA VAL A 151 13.97 4.27 9.71
C VAL A 151 14.90 5.20 10.51
N GLU A 152 15.98 4.66 11.10
CA GLU A 152 17.02 5.48 11.74
C GLU A 152 17.71 6.46 10.77
N GLN A 153 17.80 6.14 9.48
CA GLN A 153 18.34 7.08 8.48
C GLN A 153 17.43 8.31 8.34
N ALA A 154 16.10 8.10 8.31
CA ALA A 154 15.11 9.18 8.27
C ALA A 154 15.10 10.01 9.57
N ARG A 155 15.17 9.34 10.74
CA ARG A 155 15.27 9.99 12.05
C ARG A 155 16.54 10.83 12.18
N LYS A 156 17.69 10.34 11.71
CA LYS A 156 18.96 11.08 11.69
C LYS A 156 18.91 12.30 10.76
N LEU A 157 18.33 12.16 9.56
CA LEU A 157 18.17 13.29 8.65
C LEU A 157 17.25 14.37 9.23
N ALA A 158 16.13 13.99 9.85
CA ALA A 158 15.24 14.91 10.54
C ALA A 158 15.95 15.69 11.66
N GLN A 159 16.80 15.03 12.46
CA GLN A 159 17.58 15.70 13.51
C GLN A 159 18.56 16.74 12.96
N GLU A 160 19.22 16.47 11.82
CA GLU A 160 20.11 17.45 11.19
C GLU A 160 19.33 18.57 10.48
N LEU A 161 18.16 18.29 9.89
CA LEU A 161 17.26 19.32 9.34
C LEU A 161 16.80 20.31 10.43
N GLU A 162 16.32 19.79 11.57
CA GLU A 162 15.96 20.58 12.75
C GLU A 162 17.14 21.44 13.24
N ARG A 163 18.33 20.84 13.35
CA ARG A 163 19.56 21.52 13.77
C ARG A 163 19.94 22.70 12.87
N TYR A 164 19.65 22.63 11.57
CA TYR A 164 19.86 23.73 10.61
C TYR A 164 18.62 24.61 10.39
N GLY A 165 17.54 24.42 11.16
CA GLY A 165 16.32 25.21 11.08
C GLY A 165 15.62 25.10 9.72
N LYS A 166 15.56 23.89 9.15
CA LYS A 166 14.90 23.62 7.86
C LYS A 166 13.42 23.30 8.04
N ASP A 167 12.65 23.56 7.00
CA ASP A 167 11.24 23.17 6.93
C ASP A 167 11.11 21.70 6.49
N TYR A 168 10.58 20.86 7.38
CA TYR A 168 10.39 19.45 7.12
C TYR A 168 9.24 18.84 7.94
N LYS A 169 8.69 17.72 7.46
CA LYS A 169 7.77 16.86 8.20
C LYS A 169 8.30 15.42 8.16
N LEU A 170 8.50 14.80 9.31
CA LEU A 170 8.79 13.36 9.41
C LEU A 170 7.53 12.62 9.85
N ILE A 171 7.18 11.55 9.13
CA ILE A 171 6.11 10.61 9.48
C ILE A 171 6.72 9.20 9.48
N THR A 172 6.59 8.49 10.59
CA THR A 172 6.96 7.07 10.67
C THR A 172 5.71 6.22 10.84
N TYR A 173 5.71 5.03 10.24
CA TYR A 173 4.58 4.12 10.21
C TYR A 173 4.92 2.83 10.96
N PRO A 174 4.49 2.67 12.22
CA PRO A 174 4.77 1.50 13.03
C PRO A 174 4.33 0.21 12.34
N GLY A 175 5.27 -0.73 12.16
CA GLY A 175 5.01 -2.03 11.55
C GLY A 175 4.89 -2.07 10.02
N ASP A 176 4.87 -0.93 9.32
CA ASP A 176 4.81 -0.90 7.85
C ASP A 176 6.19 -1.05 7.18
N ASP A 177 6.18 -1.44 5.91
CA ASP A 177 7.36 -1.86 5.14
C ASP A 177 8.05 -0.72 4.34
N HIS A 178 9.10 -1.09 3.60
CA HIS A 178 9.86 -0.19 2.72
C HIS A 178 9.04 0.57 1.67
N SER A 179 7.91 0.00 1.26
CA SER A 179 7.03 0.56 0.23
C SER A 179 5.87 1.35 0.81
N LEU A 180 5.70 1.36 2.15
CA LEU A 180 4.48 1.75 2.84
C LEU A 180 3.24 1.03 2.29
N SER A 181 3.34 -0.31 2.18
CA SER A 181 2.29 -1.16 1.63
C SER A 181 0.97 -1.07 2.41
N GLY A 182 1.02 -0.78 3.72
CA GLY A 182 -0.17 -0.57 4.55
C GLY A 182 -0.82 0.82 4.45
N HIS A 183 -0.17 1.79 3.78
CA HIS A 183 -0.61 3.20 3.73
C HIS A 183 -0.60 3.77 2.31
N ASN A 184 -1.04 2.99 1.31
CA ASN A 184 -1.07 3.36 -0.11
C ASN A 184 0.24 4.04 -0.61
N LYS A 185 1.39 3.54 -0.16
CA LYS A 185 2.72 4.07 -0.50
C LYS A 185 2.95 5.53 -0.09
N GLY A 186 2.26 6.01 0.94
CA GLY A 186 2.33 7.38 1.42
C GLY A 186 1.64 8.42 0.51
N LEU A 187 0.77 7.98 -0.40
CA LEU A 187 0.19 8.83 -1.46
C LEU A 187 -0.64 10.00 -0.91
N TYR A 188 -1.39 9.79 0.19
CA TYR A 188 -2.19 10.85 0.82
C TYR A 188 -1.32 12.01 1.29
N GLU A 189 -0.30 11.71 2.11
CA GLU A 189 0.62 12.71 2.65
C GLU A 189 1.44 13.40 1.54
N ILE A 190 1.83 12.66 0.49
CA ILE A 190 2.48 13.27 -0.69
C ILE A 190 1.56 14.29 -1.35
N LEU A 191 0.29 13.94 -1.59
CA LEU A 191 -0.64 14.83 -2.26
C LEU A 191 -1.03 16.02 -1.38
N SER A 192 -1.16 15.85 -0.06
CA SER A 192 -1.39 16.97 0.87
C SER A 192 -0.18 17.92 0.88
N TRP A 193 1.04 17.38 1.06
CA TRP A 193 2.26 18.19 1.09
C TRP A 193 2.49 18.97 -0.20
N LEU A 194 2.22 18.35 -1.36
CA LEU A 194 2.29 19.05 -2.65
C LEU A 194 1.12 20.02 -2.85
N SER A 195 -0.08 19.74 -2.35
CA SER A 195 -1.22 20.67 -2.37
C SER A 195 -0.89 21.97 -1.64
N GLU A 196 -0.38 21.83 -0.41
CA GLU A 196 -0.03 22.93 0.49
C GLU A 196 1.16 23.74 -0.04
N ASN A 197 2.28 23.08 -0.35
CA ASN A 197 3.54 23.77 -0.65
C ASN A 197 3.69 24.21 -2.12
N LEU A 198 2.83 23.75 -3.04
CA LEU A 198 2.75 24.26 -4.41
C LEU A 198 1.57 25.22 -4.63
N ASP A 199 0.71 25.44 -3.62
CA ASP A 199 -0.55 26.18 -3.73
C ASP A 199 -1.42 25.64 -4.89
N ILE A 200 -1.73 24.34 -4.83
CA ILE A 200 -2.57 23.66 -5.83
C ILE A 200 -3.73 22.93 -5.14
N SER A 201 -4.92 23.04 -5.70
CA SER A 201 -6.11 22.36 -5.17
C SER A 201 -6.18 20.93 -5.68
N ILE A 202 -6.11 19.95 -4.77
CA ILE A 202 -6.24 18.52 -5.07
C ILE A 202 -7.45 17.98 -4.32
N ASN A 203 -8.26 17.13 -4.96
CA ASN A 203 -9.32 16.40 -4.29
C ASN A 203 -8.75 15.25 -3.45
N LEU A 204 -8.30 15.54 -2.23
CA LEU A 204 -7.75 14.57 -1.29
C LEU A 204 -8.79 13.57 -0.76
N GLU A 205 -10.09 13.88 -0.81
CA GLU A 205 -11.15 12.92 -0.45
C GLU A 205 -11.08 11.66 -1.33
N SER A 206 -10.69 11.82 -2.60
CA SER A 206 -10.47 10.69 -3.52
C SER A 206 -9.19 9.88 -3.26
N VAL A 207 -8.37 10.30 -2.29
CA VAL A 207 -7.11 9.65 -1.89
C VAL A 207 -7.23 8.98 -0.52
N ALA A 208 -8.10 9.48 0.36
CA ALA A 208 -8.27 9.08 1.76
C ALA A 208 -8.88 7.66 1.98
N PHE A 209 -8.77 6.78 0.98
CA PHE A 209 -9.34 5.43 0.99
C PHE A 209 -8.24 4.37 1.08
N GLU A 210 -7.69 4.17 2.27
CA GLU A 210 -7.12 2.87 2.71
C GLU A 210 -7.01 2.84 4.26
N THR A 211 -7.83 1.99 4.88
CA THR A 211 -7.85 1.51 6.29
C THR A 211 -7.57 2.48 7.47
N PRO A 212 -8.53 2.65 8.41
CA PRO A 212 -8.20 3.12 9.75
C PRO A 212 -7.25 2.15 10.46
N ASN A 213 -6.11 2.67 10.97
CA ASN A 213 -5.27 1.90 11.87
C ASN A 213 -5.95 1.67 13.21
N SER A 214 -5.73 0.48 13.77
CA SER A 214 -6.29 0.06 15.06
C SER A 214 -5.90 1.00 16.21
N THR A 215 -6.89 1.60 16.88
CA THR A 215 -7.03 1.74 18.36
C THR A 215 -8.09 2.76 18.79
N GLU A 216 -8.58 3.64 17.92
CA GLU A 216 -9.62 4.60 18.29
C GLU A 216 -11.03 3.96 18.33
N SER A 217 -11.85 4.41 19.28
CA SER A 217 -13.19 3.88 19.52
C SER A 217 -14.21 4.51 18.56
N ILE A 218 -14.62 3.75 17.53
CA ILE A 218 -15.61 4.18 16.53
C ILE A 218 -17.03 3.85 17.02
N GLU A 219 -17.98 4.78 16.89
CA GLU A 219 -19.38 4.63 17.33
C GLU A 219 -20.32 4.14 16.21
N GLU A 220 -21.54 3.72 16.59
CA GLU A 220 -22.55 3.20 15.65
C GLU A 220 -23.02 4.29 14.68
N GLY A 221 -23.02 4.01 13.37
CA GLY A 221 -23.44 4.96 12.33
C GLY A 221 -22.37 5.97 11.87
N GLU A 222 -21.14 5.92 12.39
CA GLU A 222 -20.02 6.72 11.86
C GLU A 222 -19.51 6.18 10.51
N ILE A 223 -19.07 7.08 9.62
CA ILE A 223 -18.44 6.74 8.34
C ILE A 223 -16.91 6.90 8.47
N ALA A 224 -16.27 5.94 9.13
CA ALA A 224 -14.82 5.91 9.26
C ALA A 224 -14.17 5.36 7.98
N GLY A 225 -13.32 6.16 7.31
CA GLY A 225 -12.63 5.75 6.07
C GLY A 225 -13.55 5.35 4.90
N GLY A 226 -14.82 5.78 4.94
CA GLY A 226 -15.84 5.42 3.94
C GLY A 226 -16.62 4.12 4.22
N TYR A 227 -16.30 3.38 5.28
CA TYR A 227 -17.03 2.17 5.67
C TYR A 227 -18.29 2.54 6.47
N TYR A 228 -19.38 1.80 6.27
CA TYR A 228 -20.57 1.85 7.11
C TYR A 228 -20.38 0.92 8.29
N ILE A 229 -20.50 1.43 9.53
CA ILE A 229 -20.43 0.61 10.74
C ILE A 229 -21.84 0.20 11.17
N HIS A 230 -22.14 -1.10 11.11
CA HIS A 230 -23.35 -1.71 11.66
C HIS A 230 -23.02 -2.45 12.95
N GLU A 231 -23.82 -2.30 14.01
CA GLU A 231 -23.69 -3.09 15.24
C GLU A 231 -24.88 -4.05 15.39
N GLU A 232 -24.61 -5.35 15.47
CA GLU A 232 -25.64 -6.39 15.57
C GLU A 232 -25.23 -7.43 16.62
N LYS A 233 -26.12 -7.75 17.56
CA LYS A 233 -25.83 -8.63 18.72
C LYS A 233 -24.54 -8.28 19.50
N GLY A 234 -24.08 -7.02 19.47
CA GLY A 234 -22.83 -6.57 20.11
C GLY A 234 -21.54 -6.83 19.30
N TYR A 235 -21.66 -7.20 18.02
CA TYR A 235 -20.55 -7.24 17.07
C TYR A 235 -20.58 -6.00 16.18
N LYS A 236 -19.44 -5.31 16.06
CA LYS A 236 -19.25 -4.20 15.11
C LYS A 236 -18.76 -4.71 13.77
N ILE A 237 -19.48 -4.39 12.70
CA ILE A 237 -19.17 -4.78 11.33
C ILE A 237 -18.87 -3.53 10.50
N ALA A 238 -17.68 -3.45 9.90
CA ALA A 238 -17.32 -2.44 8.92
C ALA A 238 -17.63 -2.94 7.50
N VAL A 239 -18.50 -2.24 6.78
CA VAL A 239 -18.98 -2.63 5.44
C VAL A 239 -18.58 -1.57 4.39
N PRO A 240 -17.87 -1.92 3.30
CA PRO A 240 -17.48 -0.96 2.28
C PRO A 240 -18.67 -0.52 1.41
N PRO A 241 -18.66 0.71 0.86
CA PRO A 241 -19.82 1.28 0.17
C PRO A 241 -19.98 0.76 -1.26
N GLN A 242 -21.25 0.67 -1.75
CA GLN A 242 -21.66 0.03 -3.02
C GLN A 242 -20.74 0.22 -4.23
N LYS A 243 -20.15 1.40 -4.44
CA LYS A 243 -19.26 1.68 -5.59
C LYS A 243 -18.05 0.73 -5.67
N TRP A 244 -17.62 0.15 -4.55
CA TRP A 244 -16.54 -0.83 -4.47
C TRP A 244 -16.94 -2.19 -5.07
N VAL A 245 -18.24 -2.53 -5.06
CA VAL A 245 -18.77 -3.81 -5.55
C VAL A 245 -18.88 -3.88 -7.09
N ALA A 246 -18.71 -2.74 -7.77
CA ALA A 246 -19.00 -2.58 -9.20
C ALA A 246 -17.79 -2.76 -10.14
N ASN A 247 -16.55 -2.59 -9.67
CA ASN A 247 -15.34 -2.54 -10.51
C ASN A 247 -14.22 -3.48 -10.04
N PHE A 248 -14.47 -4.79 -10.07
CA PHE A 248 -13.44 -5.80 -9.77
C PHE A 248 -12.63 -6.18 -11.02
N SER A 249 -11.51 -5.49 -11.22
CA SER A 249 -10.43 -5.89 -12.16
C SER A 249 -9.04 -5.79 -11.52
N ALA A 250 -8.99 -5.59 -10.21
CA ALA A 250 -7.77 -5.46 -9.41
C ALA A 250 -7.47 -6.76 -8.63
N PRO A 251 -6.22 -6.99 -8.19
CA PRO A 251 -5.86 -8.05 -7.25
C PRO A 251 -6.66 -7.96 -5.92
N PRO A 252 -6.68 -9.02 -5.10
CA PRO A 252 -7.60 -9.11 -3.97
C PRO A 252 -7.45 -7.97 -2.97
N LEU A 253 -8.58 -7.34 -2.66
CA LEU A 253 -8.74 -6.38 -1.58
C LEU A 253 -8.96 -7.13 -0.26
N ASP A 254 -8.17 -6.81 0.76
CA ASP A 254 -8.38 -7.34 2.10
C ASP A 254 -9.51 -6.59 2.81
N VAL A 255 -10.39 -7.33 3.47
CA VAL A 255 -11.41 -6.80 4.38
C VAL A 255 -11.09 -7.35 5.77
N ILE A 256 -10.99 -6.46 6.76
CA ILE A 256 -10.64 -6.84 8.13
C ILE A 256 -11.91 -6.83 8.99
N PHE A 257 -12.30 -7.97 9.54
CA PHE A 257 -13.26 -8.04 10.65
C PHE A 257 -12.51 -8.23 11.97
N GLN A 258 -12.80 -7.37 12.95
CA GLN A 258 -12.28 -7.50 14.31
C GLN A 258 -13.39 -7.96 15.27
N PHE A 259 -13.49 -9.28 15.49
CA PHE A 259 -14.45 -9.85 16.42
C PHE A 259 -13.90 -9.78 17.86
N SER A 260 -14.42 -8.87 18.69
CA SER A 260 -13.96 -8.66 20.06
C SER A 260 -14.86 -9.25 21.15
N GLN A 261 -15.15 -10.56 21.06
CA GLN A 261 -15.24 -11.44 22.23
C GLN A 261 -14.54 -12.77 21.92
N GLY A 262 -13.85 -13.36 22.90
CA GLY A 262 -13.51 -14.78 22.85
C GLY A 262 -12.49 -15.27 21.80
N SER A 263 -11.35 -14.58 21.60
CA SER A 263 -10.13 -15.17 21.00
C SER A 263 -10.31 -15.95 19.66
N ALA A 264 -10.73 -15.27 18.60
CA ALA A 264 -10.64 -15.76 17.23
C ALA A 264 -10.20 -14.65 16.25
N PHE A 265 -8.95 -14.72 15.77
CA PHE A 265 -8.46 -13.90 14.66
C PHE A 265 -8.55 -14.72 13.36
N GLY A 266 -9.37 -14.27 12.41
CA GLY A 266 -9.50 -14.85 11.08
C GLY A 266 -8.92 -13.92 10.01
N TRP A 267 -8.10 -14.45 9.12
CA TRP A 267 -7.64 -13.72 7.93
C TRP A 267 -8.65 -13.94 6.79
N MET A 268 -9.09 -12.86 6.17
CA MET A 268 -9.88 -12.91 4.93
C MET A 268 -8.97 -12.77 3.72
N GLY A 269 -9.33 -13.42 2.62
CA GLY A 269 -8.68 -13.25 1.33
C GLY A 269 -9.71 -13.34 0.22
N VAL A 270 -9.56 -12.51 -0.82
CA VAL A 270 -10.46 -12.47 -1.97
C VAL A 270 -9.90 -13.29 -3.13
N GLY A 271 -10.77 -13.84 -3.98
CA GLY A 271 -10.36 -14.61 -5.15
C GLY A 271 -11.44 -14.66 -6.22
N ALA A 272 -11.28 -13.86 -7.26
CA ALA A 272 -12.21 -13.84 -8.40
C ALA A 272 -11.91 -15.00 -9.37
N TYR A 273 -12.96 -15.73 -9.77
CA TYR A 273 -12.89 -16.78 -10.80
C TYR A 273 -13.65 -16.34 -12.04
N SER A 274 -13.00 -15.58 -12.94
CA SER A 274 -13.60 -15.22 -14.22
C SER A 274 -13.47 -16.37 -15.22
N SER A 275 -14.59 -17.03 -15.56
CA SER A 275 -14.69 -17.83 -16.79
C SER A 275 -16.04 -17.54 -17.47
N ALA A 276 -16.02 -17.42 -18.80
CA ALA A 276 -17.18 -17.00 -19.60
C ALA A 276 -18.20 -18.13 -19.87
N SER A 277 -18.19 -19.20 -19.08
CA SER A 277 -18.94 -20.44 -19.36
C SER A 277 -19.74 -20.98 -18.17
N TYR A 278 -20.06 -20.15 -17.17
CA TYR A 278 -20.91 -20.54 -16.05
C TYR A 278 -22.38 -20.12 -16.28
N THR A 279 -23.29 -21.09 -16.24
CA THR A 279 -24.74 -20.90 -16.38
C THR A 279 -25.43 -20.76 -15.02
N GLU A 280 -26.71 -20.35 -15.02
CA GLU A 280 -27.56 -20.36 -13.82
C GLU A 280 -27.63 -21.76 -13.17
N SER A 281 -27.78 -22.82 -13.99
CA SER A 281 -27.72 -24.21 -13.53
C SER A 281 -26.36 -24.61 -12.92
N PHE A 282 -25.25 -23.93 -13.23
CA PHE A 282 -23.99 -24.14 -12.51
C PHE A 282 -24.00 -23.44 -11.14
N PHE A 283 -24.70 -22.30 -11.00
CA PHE A 283 -24.85 -21.60 -9.72
C PHE A 283 -25.61 -22.47 -8.70
N ASP A 284 -26.68 -23.14 -9.14
CA ASP A 284 -27.43 -24.08 -8.29
C ASP A 284 -26.53 -25.19 -7.71
N ASN A 285 -25.58 -25.67 -8.53
CA ASN A 285 -24.65 -26.77 -8.21
C ASN A 285 -23.24 -26.29 -7.78
N ILE A 286 -23.07 -25.00 -7.44
CA ILE A 286 -21.73 -24.43 -7.20
C ILE A 286 -21.03 -25.08 -5.99
N ASN A 287 -21.82 -25.51 -5.00
CA ASN A 287 -21.32 -26.12 -3.77
C ASN A 287 -20.65 -27.47 -4.04
N ASP A 288 -21.30 -28.35 -4.82
CA ASP A 288 -20.74 -29.64 -5.21
C ASP A 288 -19.45 -29.49 -6.04
N TRP A 289 -19.44 -28.51 -6.96
CA TRP A 289 -18.23 -28.15 -7.70
C TRP A 289 -17.11 -27.67 -6.77
N TRP A 290 -17.44 -26.85 -5.78
CA TRP A 290 -16.47 -26.24 -4.87
C TRP A 290 -15.90 -27.26 -3.86
N VAL A 291 -16.75 -28.13 -3.30
CA VAL A 291 -16.34 -29.29 -2.47
C VAL A 291 -15.39 -30.19 -3.26
N SER A 292 -15.72 -30.50 -4.51
CA SER A 292 -14.85 -31.27 -5.41
C SER A 292 -13.52 -30.56 -5.69
N ALA A 293 -13.54 -29.25 -5.96
CA ALA A 293 -12.34 -28.45 -6.21
C ALA A 293 -11.41 -28.35 -5.00
N MET A 294 -11.96 -28.16 -3.79
CA MET A 294 -11.16 -28.06 -2.56
C MET A 294 -10.65 -29.43 -2.08
N SER A 295 -11.42 -30.50 -2.28
CA SER A 295 -10.93 -31.87 -2.06
C SER A 295 -9.73 -32.19 -2.97
N THR A 296 -9.82 -31.85 -4.26
CA THR A 296 -8.81 -32.26 -5.26
C THR A 296 -7.60 -31.33 -5.35
N LYS A 297 -7.76 -30.01 -5.16
CA LYS A 297 -6.66 -29.03 -5.26
C LYS A 297 -6.26 -28.42 -3.92
N GLY A 298 -7.19 -28.32 -2.97
CA GLY A 298 -6.96 -27.73 -1.64
C GLY A 298 -6.40 -28.73 -0.61
N GLY A 299 -6.47 -30.03 -0.89
CA GLY A 299 -6.03 -31.08 0.05
C GLY A 299 -6.91 -31.18 1.29
N TRP A 300 -8.21 -30.90 1.15
CA TRP A 300 -9.19 -30.97 2.22
C TRP A 300 -9.80 -32.37 2.33
N THR A 301 -10.08 -32.81 3.56
CA THR A 301 -10.82 -34.04 3.85
C THR A 301 -12.01 -33.75 4.75
N ASP A 302 -12.93 -34.71 4.88
CA ASP A 302 -14.09 -34.63 5.79
C ASP A 302 -14.98 -33.40 5.59
N ILE A 303 -15.03 -32.87 4.35
CA ILE A 303 -15.80 -31.65 4.03
C ILE A 303 -17.29 -31.92 4.24
N LYS A 304 -17.93 -31.07 5.04
CA LYS A 304 -19.36 -31.09 5.33
C LYS A 304 -19.92 -29.67 5.22
N ILE A 305 -20.97 -29.49 4.41
CA ILE A 305 -21.78 -28.26 4.45
C ILE A 305 -22.55 -28.26 5.78
N VAL A 306 -22.42 -27.17 6.55
CA VAL A 306 -23.04 -27.02 7.88
C VAL A 306 -24.15 -26.00 7.93
N ASP A 307 -24.14 -24.98 7.06
CA ASP A 307 -25.32 -24.16 6.72
C ASP A 307 -25.23 -23.69 5.25
N GLU A 308 -26.37 -23.47 4.63
CA GLU A 308 -26.51 -22.97 3.25
C GLU A 308 -27.75 -22.09 3.13
N ARG A 309 -27.59 -20.88 2.57
CA ARG A 309 -28.69 -19.92 2.39
C ARG A 309 -28.64 -19.25 1.03
N ASP A 310 -29.78 -19.24 0.35
CA ASP A 310 -30.04 -18.38 -0.80
C ASP A 310 -30.48 -16.99 -0.32
N LEU A 311 -29.89 -15.95 -0.90
CA LEU A 311 -30.09 -14.54 -0.57
C LEU A 311 -30.27 -13.72 -1.85
N THR A 312 -30.76 -12.49 -1.71
CA THR A 312 -30.73 -11.48 -2.79
C THR A 312 -29.97 -10.26 -2.28
N ILE A 313 -28.88 -9.89 -2.94
CA ILE A 313 -28.01 -8.76 -2.56
C ILE A 313 -27.93 -7.80 -3.75
N ALA A 314 -28.30 -6.53 -3.56
CA ALA A 314 -28.35 -5.51 -4.62
C ALA A 314 -29.08 -5.98 -5.91
N GLY A 315 -30.16 -6.75 -5.76
CA GLY A 315 -30.94 -7.30 -6.87
C GLY A 315 -30.33 -8.51 -7.60
N HIS A 316 -29.26 -9.12 -7.07
CA HIS A 316 -28.63 -10.31 -7.61
C HIS A 316 -28.81 -11.54 -6.71
N ASN A 317 -29.00 -12.72 -7.32
CA ASN A 317 -29.02 -13.99 -6.62
C ASN A 317 -27.65 -14.25 -5.98
N ALA A 318 -27.65 -14.52 -4.69
CA ALA A 318 -26.47 -14.83 -3.90
C ALA A 318 -26.68 -16.12 -3.10
N LYS A 319 -25.61 -16.87 -2.84
CA LYS A 319 -25.63 -18.08 -2.02
C LYS A 319 -24.49 -18.01 -1.02
N VAL A 320 -24.79 -18.17 0.27
CA VAL A 320 -23.81 -18.20 1.37
C VAL A 320 -23.76 -19.61 1.94
N VAL A 321 -22.56 -20.13 2.16
CA VAL A 321 -22.34 -21.52 2.55
C VAL A 321 -21.25 -21.59 3.60
N ALA A 322 -21.51 -22.33 4.68
CA ALA A 322 -20.52 -22.66 5.68
C ALA A 322 -20.09 -24.14 5.53
N PHE A 323 -18.79 -24.38 5.59
CA PHE A 323 -18.17 -25.71 5.46
C PHE A 323 -17.36 -26.03 6.72
N GLU A 324 -17.61 -27.16 7.38
CA GLU A 324 -16.64 -27.82 8.28
C GLU A 324 -15.72 -28.70 7.40
N TYR A 325 -14.40 -28.66 7.63
CA TYR A 325 -13.45 -29.56 6.95
C TYR A 325 -12.18 -29.79 7.77
N THR A 326 -11.45 -30.86 7.43
CA THR A 326 -10.11 -31.13 7.92
C THR A 326 -9.08 -30.71 6.87
N SER A 327 -7.99 -30.04 7.29
CA SER A 327 -6.82 -29.82 6.44
C SER A 327 -5.54 -29.98 7.26
N GLY A 328 -4.70 -30.93 6.85
CA GLY A 328 -3.64 -31.46 7.70
C GLY A 328 -4.22 -32.07 8.98
N ASN A 329 -3.65 -31.73 10.14
CA ASN A 329 -4.08 -32.25 11.45
C ASN A 329 -5.06 -31.30 12.18
N LYS A 330 -5.72 -30.37 11.47
CA LYS A 330 -6.61 -29.36 12.05
C LYS A 330 -7.97 -29.36 11.37
N ARG A 331 -9.01 -29.07 12.14
CA ARG A 331 -10.35 -28.77 11.63
C ARG A 331 -10.54 -27.28 11.51
N TYR A 332 -11.34 -26.89 10.52
CA TYR A 332 -11.66 -25.52 10.21
C TYR A 332 -13.16 -25.43 9.94
N VAL A 333 -13.71 -24.24 10.18
CA VAL A 333 -14.97 -23.84 9.59
C VAL A 333 -14.71 -22.62 8.71
N GLU A 334 -15.29 -22.62 7.51
CA GLU A 334 -15.08 -21.59 6.52
C GLU A 334 -16.39 -21.21 5.86
N MET A 335 -16.64 -19.90 5.82
CA MET A 335 -17.71 -19.30 5.03
C MET A 335 -17.18 -18.88 3.66
N THR A 336 -17.98 -19.21 2.66
CA THR A 336 -17.83 -18.76 1.28
C THR A 336 -19.15 -18.19 0.82
N TYR A 337 -19.12 -17.23 -0.10
CA TYR A 337 -20.32 -16.81 -0.80
C TYR A 337 -20.10 -16.67 -2.30
N HIS A 338 -21.21 -16.73 -3.02
CA HIS A 338 -21.27 -16.82 -4.47
C HIS A 338 -22.34 -15.84 -4.94
N ILE A 339 -22.02 -14.96 -5.89
CA ILE A 339 -23.00 -14.02 -6.48
C ILE A 339 -23.11 -14.29 -7.98
N TRP A 340 -24.33 -14.53 -8.46
CA TRP A 340 -24.62 -14.67 -9.88
C TRP A 340 -24.92 -13.30 -10.50
N LYS A 341 -24.23 -12.98 -11.61
CA LYS A 341 -24.48 -11.77 -12.42
C LYS A 341 -24.62 -12.17 -13.90
N PRO A 342 -25.25 -11.35 -14.76
CA PRO A 342 -25.45 -11.67 -16.18
C PRO A 342 -24.16 -11.91 -17.01
N LYS A 343 -22.97 -11.66 -16.46
CA LYS A 343 -21.66 -11.89 -17.10
C LYS A 343 -20.89 -13.10 -16.52
N GLY A 344 -21.47 -13.84 -15.58
CA GLY A 344 -20.86 -14.99 -14.92
C GLY A 344 -21.09 -15.00 -13.41
N ILE A 345 -20.54 -16.02 -12.74
CA ILE A 345 -20.57 -16.14 -11.29
C ILE A 345 -19.28 -15.58 -10.71
N TYR A 346 -19.42 -14.84 -9.63
CA TYR A 346 -18.31 -14.20 -8.92
C TYR A 346 -18.21 -14.80 -7.52
N ASN A 347 -17.07 -15.44 -7.26
CA ASN A 347 -16.67 -15.84 -5.90
C ASN A 347 -15.99 -14.66 -5.21
N LEU A 348 -16.33 -14.49 -3.93
CA LEU A 348 -15.99 -13.36 -3.08
C LEU A 348 -16.45 -13.78 -1.66
N HIS A 349 -15.92 -13.33 -0.53
CA HIS A 349 -14.49 -13.28 -0.18
C HIS A 349 -14.06 -14.72 0.25
N ARG A 350 -13.53 -14.88 1.47
CA ARG A 350 -13.36 -16.13 2.24
C ARG A 350 -13.26 -15.73 3.72
N VAL A 351 -14.09 -16.28 4.61
CA VAL A 351 -13.92 -16.11 6.07
C VAL A 351 -13.56 -17.46 6.67
N ARG A 352 -12.32 -17.64 7.10
CA ARG A 352 -11.82 -18.90 7.67
C ARG A 352 -11.55 -18.74 9.16
N MET A 353 -12.12 -19.62 9.96
CA MET A 353 -11.86 -19.72 11.39
C MET A 353 -11.31 -21.11 11.72
N ASN A 354 -10.24 -21.14 12.52
CA ASN A 354 -9.68 -22.38 13.06
C ASN A 354 -10.50 -22.74 14.32
N CYS A 355 -11.55 -23.52 14.13
CA CYS A 355 -12.51 -23.80 15.18
C CYS A 355 -12.04 -24.94 16.10
N ASP A 356 -12.00 -24.67 17.39
CA ASP A 356 -12.30 -25.70 18.37
C ASP A 356 -13.82 -25.92 18.37
N LYS A 357 -14.27 -27.16 18.62
CA LYS A 357 -15.67 -27.54 18.36
C LYS A 357 -16.66 -26.78 19.25
N ASP A 358 -16.21 -26.39 20.43
CA ASP A 358 -17.01 -25.67 21.43
C ASP A 358 -17.25 -24.19 21.07
N LYS A 359 -16.58 -23.66 20.02
CA LYS A 359 -16.82 -22.31 19.47
C LYS A 359 -17.70 -22.32 18.21
N PHE A 360 -18.29 -23.46 17.85
CA PHE A 360 -19.09 -23.57 16.63
C PHE A 360 -20.40 -22.76 16.70
N ASP A 361 -21.02 -22.69 17.87
CA ASP A 361 -22.26 -21.92 18.03
C ASP A 361 -21.97 -20.39 18.04
N GLU A 362 -20.83 -19.95 18.58
CA GLU A 362 -20.34 -18.56 18.43
C GLU A 362 -20.11 -18.22 16.94
N PHE A 363 -19.57 -19.16 16.16
CA PHE A 363 -19.43 -19.01 14.71
C PHE A 363 -20.78 -18.88 14.00
N LEU A 364 -21.81 -19.64 14.41
CA LEU A 364 -23.16 -19.50 13.84
C LEU A 364 -23.82 -18.17 14.21
N ASP A 365 -23.57 -17.62 15.40
CA ASP A 365 -24.01 -16.26 15.74
C ASP A 365 -23.30 -15.20 14.89
N VAL A 366 -21.98 -15.32 14.67
CA VAL A 366 -21.22 -14.46 13.74
C VAL A 366 -21.71 -14.62 12.30
N TYR A 367 -22.04 -15.84 11.87
CA TYR A 367 -22.62 -16.15 10.56
C TYR A 367 -23.96 -15.44 10.37
N GLU A 368 -24.86 -15.51 11.35
CA GLU A 368 -26.16 -14.81 11.32
C GLU A 368 -25.96 -13.30 11.24
N VAL A 369 -25.10 -12.74 12.07
CA VAL A 369 -24.81 -11.30 12.13
C VAL A 369 -24.22 -10.81 10.79
N PHE A 370 -23.31 -11.60 10.18
CA PHE A 370 -22.78 -11.35 8.85
C PHE A 370 -23.88 -11.41 7.76
N VAL A 371 -24.64 -12.51 7.68
CA VAL A 371 -25.69 -12.71 6.66
C VAL A 371 -26.74 -11.60 6.72
N ASN A 372 -27.23 -11.28 7.92
CA ASN A 372 -28.25 -10.24 8.10
C ASN A 372 -27.74 -8.85 7.68
N SER A 373 -26.46 -8.54 7.90
CA SER A 373 -25.86 -7.25 7.51
C SER A 373 -25.84 -7.01 5.99
N PHE A 374 -25.72 -8.04 5.16
CA PHE A 374 -25.80 -7.89 3.69
C PHE A 374 -27.22 -7.57 3.19
N SER A 375 -28.25 -7.82 4.00
CA SER A 375 -29.65 -7.50 3.68
C SER A 375 -29.95 -6.00 3.69
N PHE A 376 -29.11 -5.22 4.36
CA PHE A 376 -29.22 -3.76 4.48
C PHE A 376 -28.37 -3.00 3.46
N LEU A 377 -27.57 -3.71 2.65
CA LEU A 377 -26.87 -3.12 1.51
C LEU A 377 -27.88 -2.89 0.36
N PRO A 378 -28.07 -1.63 -0.10
CA PRO A 378 -29.02 -1.33 -1.18
C PRO A 378 -28.59 -1.89 -2.56
#